data_AF-A0A7C5ZHI3-F1
#
_entry.id   AF-A0A7C5ZHI3-F1
#
_cell.length_a   1.000
_cell.length_b   1.000
_cell.length_c   1.000
_cell.angle_alpha   90.00
_cell.angle_beta   90.00
_cell.angle_gamma   90.00
#
_symmetry.space_group_name_H-M   'P 1'
#
loop_
_entity.id
_entity.type
_entity.pdbx_description
1 polymer ?
#
loop_
_entity_poly.entity_id
_entity_poly.type
_entity_poly.pdbx_seq_one_letter_code
_entity_poly.pdbx_strand_id
1 'polypeptide(L)' 'MKTHRIGIIMNGVTGRMGANQHLARSIVAIMKQGGIKVSDDLVIMPDPILTGR' A
#
# COMPACT_ATOMS: atom_id res chain seq x y z
N MET A 1 15.20 -1.54 13.70
CA MET A 1 14.13 -1.57 12.68
C MET A 1 13.83 -0.18 12.12
N LYS A 2 14.20 0.07 10.86
CA LYS A 2 13.94 1.28 10.08
C LYS A 2 12.70 1.07 9.20
N THR A 3 11.78 2.02 9.23
CA THR A 3 10.63 2.03 8.31
C THR A 3 10.95 2.92 7.11
N HIS A 4 10.89 2.37 5.90
CA HIS A 4 11.01 3.11 4.66
C HIS A 4 9.63 3.26 4.01
N ARG A 5 9.14 4.50 3.89
CA ARG A 5 7.85 4.78 3.26
C ARG A 5 8.02 4.90 1.75
N ILE A 6 7.16 4.23 0.99
CA ILE A 6 7.14 4.30 -0.47
C ILE A 6 5.81 4.88 -0.91
N GLY A 7 5.87 6.04 -1.57
CA GLY A 7 4.72 6.63 -2.23
C GLY A 7 4.28 5.81 -3.44
N ILE A 8 3.01 5.43 -3.51
CA ILE A 8 2.46 4.65 -4.62
C ILE A 8 1.27 5.41 -5.22
N ILE A 9 1.41 5.91 -6.44
CA ILE A 9 0.28 6.54 -7.14
C ILE A 9 -0.63 5.43 -7.68
N MET A 10 -1.85 5.36 -7.15
CA MET A 10 -2.85 4.37 -7.55
C MET A 10 -3.92 5.02 -8.44
N ASN A 11 -3.67 5.06 -9.75
CA ASN A 11 -4.60 5.63 -10.72
C ASN A 11 -5.78 4.70 -11.03
N GLY A 12 -7.00 5.25 -11.08
CA GLY A 12 -8.22 4.51 -11.39
C GLY A 12 -8.65 3.53 -10.29
N VAL A 13 -8.09 3.69 -9.09
CA VAL A 13 -8.35 2.80 -7.94
C VAL A 13 -9.74 2.98 -7.34
N THR A 14 -10.46 4.04 -7.71
CA THR A 14 -11.83 4.31 -7.27
C THR A 14 -12.87 3.39 -7.92
N GLY A 15 -12.52 2.67 -8.98
CA GLY A 15 -13.40 1.68 -9.61
C GLY A 15 -13.62 0.42 -8.74
N ARG A 16 -14.66 -0.37 -9.04
CA ARG A 16 -15.06 -1.55 -8.23
C ARG A 16 -13.92 -2.53 -7.98
N MET A 17 -13.15 -2.88 -9.02
CA MET A 17 -12.01 -3.80 -8.89
C MET A 17 -10.84 -3.12 -8.16
N GLY A 18 -10.53 -1.87 -8.51
CA GLY A 18 -9.49 -1.03 -7.89
C GLY A 18 -9.63 -0.95 -6.37
N ALA A 19 -10.81 -0.52 -5.92
CA ALA A 19 -11.06 -0.26 -4.52
C ALA A 19 -11.06 -1.56 -3.69
N ASN A 20 -11.71 -2.60 -4.21
CA ASN A 20 -11.87 -3.85 -3.45
C ASN A 20 -10.60 -4.71 -3.49
N GLN A 21 -10.04 -4.95 -4.67
CA GLN A 21 -8.94 -5.90 -4.83
C GLN A 21 -7.58 -5.26 -4.55
N HIS A 22 -7.30 -4.10 -5.17
CA HIS A 22 -5.96 -3.51 -5.11
C HIS A 22 -5.77 -2.61 -3.88
N LEU A 23 -6.75 -1.79 -3.53
CA LEU A 23 -6.65 -0.93 -2.35
C LEU A 23 -6.97 -1.69 -1.06
N ALA A 24 -8.22 -2.12 -0.87
CA ALA A 24 -8.68 -2.65 0.41
C ALA A 24 -8.04 -4.01 0.76
N ARG A 25 -8.04 -4.96 -0.18
CA ARG A 25 -7.53 -6.33 0.05
C ARG A 25 -6.03 -6.49 -0.18
N SER A 26 -5.35 -5.51 -0.78
CA SER A 26 -3.90 -5.54 -0.94
C SER A 26 -3.22 -4.40 -0.16
N ILE A 27 -3.14 -3.18 -0.69
CA ILE A 27 -2.30 -2.12 -0.07
C ILE A 27 -2.69 -1.82 1.38
N VAL A 28 -3.99 -1.66 1.65
CA VAL A 28 -4.48 -1.42 3.02
C VAL A 28 -4.24 -2.64 3.91
N ALA A 29 -4.38 -3.86 3.39
CA ALA A 29 -4.11 -5.08 4.14
C ALA A 29 -2.62 -5.16 4.54
N ILE A 30 -1.71 -4.86 3.62
CA ILE A 30 -0.26 -4.79 3.88
C ILE A 30 0.05 -3.75 4.95
N MET A 31 -0.54 -2.56 4.86
CA MET A 31 -0.35 -1.51 5.88
C MET A 31 -0.85 -1.96 7.26
N LYS A 32 -2.01 -2.62 7.33
CA LYS A 32 -2.56 -3.18 8.58
C LYS A 32 -1.70 -4.29 9.18
N GLN A 33 -0.97 -5.04 8.34
CA GLN A 33 0.01 -6.05 8.77
C GLN A 33 1.34 -5.43 9.24
N GLY A 34 1.47 -4.10 9.22
CA GLY A 34 2.69 -3.40 9.64
C GLY A 34 3.69 -3.18 8.51
N GLY A 35 3.31 -3.41 7.24
CA GLY A 35 4.18 -3.26 6.08
C GLY A 35 4.88 -4.56 5.67
N ILE A 36 5.82 -4.45 4.75
CA ILE A 36 6.57 -5.59 4.20
C ILE A 36 7.92 -5.66 4.91
N LYS A 37 8.14 -6.70 5.73
CA LYS A 37 9.45 -6.97 6.33
C LYS A 37 10.41 -7.48 5.26
N VAL A 38 11.46 -6.72 4.98
CA VAL A 38 12.51 -7.08 4.00
C VAL A 38 13.71 -7.71 4.70
N SER A 39 14.03 -7.24 5.91
CA SER A 39 15.05 -7.81 6.80
C SER A 39 14.70 -7.52 8.25
N ASP A 40 15.53 -7.96 9.21
CA ASP A 40 15.32 -7.64 10.63
C ASP A 40 15.36 -6.14 10.94
N ASP A 41 16.05 -5.36 10.09
CA ASP A 41 16.20 -3.93 10.26
C ASP A 41 15.46 -3.07 9.24
N LEU A 42 14.73 -3.66 8.30
CA LEU A 42 14.03 -2.91 7.25
C LEU A 42 12.60 -3.39 7.05
N VAL A 43 11.66 -2.44 7.18
CA VAL A 43 10.26 -2.61 6.80
C VAL A 43 9.89 -1.56 5.77
N ILE A 44 9.27 -1.98 4.67
CA ILE A 44 8.67 -1.09 3.68
C ILE A 44 7.22 -0.82 4.08
N MET A 45 6.88 0.46 4.21
CA MET A 45 5.51 0.89 4.47
C MET A 45 4.92 1.56 3.22
N PRO A 46 3.88 0.98 2.60
CA PRO A 46 3.17 1.64 1.51
C PRO A 46 2.52 2.95 1.95
N ASP A 47 2.57 3.96 1.10
CA ASP A 47 1.88 5.24 1.25
C ASP A 47 1.10 5.54 -0.05
N PRO A 48 -0.14 5.02 -0.20
CA PRO A 48 -0.88 5.12 -1.44
C PRO A 48 -1.47 6.53 -1.65
N ILE A 49 -1.20 7.11 -2.80
CA ILE A 49 -1.80 8.36 -3.29
C ILE A 49 -2.84 7.97 -4.33
N LEU A 50 -4.11 8.08 -3.97
CA LEU A 50 -5.22 7.68 -4.84
C LEU A 50 -5.47 8.79 -5.86
N THR A 51 -5.45 8.44 -7.14
CA THR A 51 -5.78 9.35 -8.23
C THR A 51 -6.97 8.79 -9.00
N GLY A 52 -7.92 9.68 -9.32
CA GLY A 52 -9.16 9.33 -10.00
C GLY A 52 -9.02 9.39 -11.53
N ARG A 53 -10.01 8.81 -12.20
CA ARG A 53 -10.35 9.11 -13.60
C ARG A 53 -11.69 9.82 -13.62
#